data_AF-A0A6I6A803-F1
#
_entry.id   AF-A0A6I6A803-F1
#
_cell.length_a   1.000
_cell.length_b   1.000
_cell.length_c   1.000
_cell.angle_alpha   90.00
_cell.angle_beta   90.00
_cell.angle_gamma   90.00
#
_symmetry.space_group_name_H-M   'P 1'
#
loop_
_entity.id
_entity.type
_entity.pdbx_description
1 polymer ?
#
loop_
_entity_poly.entity_id
_entity_poly.type
_entity_poly.pdbx_seq_one_letter_code
_entity_poly.pdbx_strand_id
1 'polypeptide(L)'
;MNSSKMRRQIVFEAARLMYSRKETEYYRAKMKAARKVCQGWVKPADLPSNREIRDEIQRFACTFEGESRTENLLAMRLQALRYLRLFKAFHPKIIGSTLTGHIRQGSDIDIHVFSHSCEAVTTQLDEEGTPYHVEHKTVKKHGEERVFTHIHVQDTYPVELTLYPTEKSSYGFKCSITGKRIERATLPEFEQLLEQDYPGIDLDQRLAEVEESVDRFQIYRMLLLPLAAVKQSKKYHPEGDALYHSLQVYDLACDELPYDEEFQLAALLHDVGKAIDSKNHVEAGLQALEGFITDRTAWLIEHHMEAHLIRSGTIGARARRRLMANENYEDLLLLEECDHSGREPGVQVPDVDDALESIRELSRLCS
;
A
#
# COMPACT_ATOMS: atom_id res chain seq x y z
N MET A 1 2.48 39.70 13.76
CA MET A 1 3.96 39.59 13.73
C MET A 1 4.35 38.84 12.47
N ASN A 2 5.12 39.47 11.59
CA ASN A 2 5.42 38.96 10.25
C ASN A 2 6.30 37.70 10.36
N SER A 3 5.74 36.51 10.10
CA SER A 3 6.51 35.27 10.03
C SER A 3 7.55 35.41 8.91
N SER A 4 8.83 35.35 9.25
CA SER A 4 9.92 35.53 8.29
C SER A 4 9.74 34.53 7.14
N LYS A 5 10.03 34.95 5.90
CA LYS A 5 9.94 34.10 4.70
C LYS A 5 10.66 32.76 4.89
N MET A 6 11.76 32.80 5.63
CA MET A 6 12.56 31.62 6.04
C MET A 6 11.77 30.66 6.93
N ARG A 7 11.09 31.14 7.98
CA ARG A 7 10.26 30.29 8.86
C ARG A 7 9.18 29.57 8.06
N ARG A 8 8.50 30.26 7.15
CA ARG A 8 7.48 29.63 6.28
C ARG A 8 8.06 28.54 5.38
N GLN A 9 9.26 28.73 4.83
CA GLN A 9 9.94 27.70 4.03
C GLN A 9 10.31 26.47 4.87
N ILE A 10 10.76 26.66 6.11
CA ILE A 10 11.05 25.55 7.03
C ILE A 10 9.77 24.80 7.40
N VAL A 11 8.66 25.50 7.63
CA VAL A 11 7.34 24.90 7.89
C VAL A 11 6.92 24.02 6.71
N PHE A 12 7.00 24.54 5.50
CA PHE A 12 6.64 23.83 4.27
C PHE A 12 7.47 22.57 4.07
N GLU A 13 8.80 22.66 4.14
CA GLU A 13 9.68 21.50 3.96
C GLU A 13 9.56 20.47 5.10
N ALA A 14 9.35 20.91 6.34
CA ALA A 14 9.12 20.00 7.46
C ALA A 14 7.78 19.28 7.32
N ALA A 15 6.72 19.99 6.91
CA ALA A 15 5.43 19.39 6.61
C ALA A 15 5.53 18.38 5.46
N ARG A 16 6.37 18.64 4.45
CA ARG A 16 6.58 17.76 3.30
C ARG A 16 7.24 16.45 3.72
N LEU A 17 8.27 16.53 4.55
CA LEU A 17 8.98 15.37 5.11
C LEU A 17 8.08 14.50 6.00
N MET A 18 7.20 15.15 6.78
CA MET A 18 6.25 14.47 7.65
C MET A 18 5.09 13.84 6.86
N TYR A 19 4.58 14.54 5.85
CA TYR A 19 3.52 14.05 4.98
C TYR A 19 3.98 12.83 4.18
N SER A 20 5.18 12.88 3.58
CA SER A 20 5.76 11.78 2.81
C SER A 20 6.43 10.69 3.68
N ARG A 21 6.13 10.63 5.00
CA ARG A 21 6.73 9.74 6.02
C ARG A 21 8.26 9.60 6.06
N LYS A 22 9.01 10.49 5.40
CA LYS A 22 10.50 10.52 5.44
C LYS A 22 11.04 10.88 6.82
N GLU A 23 10.20 11.47 7.68
CA GLU A 23 10.45 11.71 9.10
C GLU A 23 9.16 11.52 9.91
N THR A 24 9.20 10.73 10.98
CA THR A 24 8.05 10.48 11.87
C THR A 24 7.99 11.44 13.06
N GLU A 25 9.08 12.16 13.34
CA GLU A 25 9.20 13.07 14.48
C GLU A 25 9.32 14.53 14.04
N TYR A 26 8.45 15.40 14.58
CA TYR A 26 8.45 16.84 14.30
C TYR A 26 9.81 17.51 14.54
N TYR A 27 10.56 17.08 15.56
CA TYR A 27 11.88 17.66 15.85
C TYR A 27 12.89 17.33 14.75
N ARG A 28 12.95 16.07 14.30
CA ARG A 28 13.85 15.63 13.21
C ARG A 28 13.46 16.28 11.89
N ALA A 29 12.17 16.33 11.58
CA ALA A 29 11.64 17.02 10.40
C ALA A 29 12.01 18.51 10.39
N LYS A 30 11.87 19.22 11.53
CA LYS A 30 12.29 20.63 11.69
C LYS A 30 13.76 20.83 11.41
N MET A 31 14.62 20.00 12.00
CA MET A 31 16.07 20.15 11.88
C MET A 31 16.55 19.84 10.45
N LYS A 32 15.97 18.83 9.81
CA LYS A 32 16.28 18.45 8.42
C LYS A 32 15.81 19.53 7.43
N ALA A 33 14.59 20.04 7.61
CA ALA A 33 14.07 21.17 6.84
C ALA A 33 14.90 22.44 7.04
N ALA A 34 15.26 22.78 8.27
CA ALA A 34 16.08 23.94 8.58
C ALA A 34 17.48 23.87 7.94
N ARG A 35 18.14 22.70 7.99
CA ARG A 35 19.44 22.51 7.31
C ARG A 35 19.34 22.69 5.80
N LYS A 36 18.29 22.12 5.19
CA LYS A 36 18.05 22.20 3.74
C LYS A 36 17.75 23.63 3.28
N VAL A 37 16.96 24.37 4.05
CA VAL A 37 16.53 25.74 3.70
C VAL A 37 17.59 26.79 4.03
N CYS A 38 18.32 26.64 5.14
CA CYS A 38 19.21 27.69 5.64
C CYS A 38 20.70 27.46 5.34
N GLN A 39 21.10 26.26 4.87
CA GLN A 39 22.50 25.89 4.59
C GLN A 39 23.49 26.33 5.70
N GLY A 40 23.07 26.25 6.96
CA GLY A 40 23.80 26.79 8.12
C GLY A 40 23.05 26.62 9.45
N TRP A 41 23.61 27.19 10.52
CA TRP A 41 23.03 27.10 11.86
C TRP A 41 21.80 28.01 12.03
N VAL A 42 20.70 27.47 12.57
CA VAL A 42 19.43 28.16 12.77
C VAL A 42 19.18 28.37 14.27
N LYS A 43 18.81 29.59 14.67
CA LYS A 43 18.49 29.89 16.08
C LYS A 43 17.18 29.19 16.47
N PRO A 44 17.05 28.67 17.71
CA PRO A 44 15.81 28.05 18.19
C PRO A 44 14.57 28.95 18.07
N ALA A 45 14.75 30.26 18.22
CA ALA A 45 13.69 31.25 18.09
C ALA A 45 13.19 31.48 16.66
N ASP A 46 13.89 30.96 15.63
CA ASP A 46 13.52 31.05 14.21
C ASP A 46 12.92 29.74 13.68
N LEU A 47 13.05 28.64 14.43
CA LEU A 47 12.39 27.39 14.09
C LEU A 47 10.87 27.53 14.25
N PRO A 48 10.09 26.80 13.44
CA PRO A 48 8.65 26.76 13.59
C PRO A 48 8.21 25.87 14.76
N SER A 49 7.01 26.14 15.25
CA SER A 49 6.31 25.32 16.22
C SER A 49 5.76 24.04 15.58
N ASN A 50 5.53 22.99 16.39
CA ASN A 50 4.87 21.78 15.90
C ASN A 50 3.44 22.05 15.39
N ARG A 51 2.79 23.08 15.93
CA ARG A 51 1.47 23.53 15.49
C ARG A 51 1.52 24.09 14.06
N GLU A 52 2.46 24.98 13.75
CA GLU A 52 2.60 25.52 12.39
C GLU A 52 2.86 24.43 11.34
N ILE A 53 3.67 23.43 11.68
CA ILE A 53 3.93 22.28 10.79
C ILE A 53 2.67 21.44 10.60
N ARG A 54 1.92 21.18 11.68
CA ARG A 54 0.65 20.45 11.59
C ARG A 54 -0.37 21.18 10.72
N ASP A 55 -0.51 22.49 10.90
CA ASP A 55 -1.44 23.32 10.14
C ASP A 55 -1.03 23.39 8.65
N GLU A 56 0.26 23.21 8.34
CA GLU A 56 0.76 23.10 6.96
C GLU A 56 0.61 21.69 6.38
N ILE A 57 0.78 20.63 7.16
CA ILE A 57 0.45 19.25 6.75
C ILE A 57 -1.02 19.16 6.38
N GLN A 58 -1.90 19.80 7.16
CA GLN A 58 -3.33 19.88 6.83
C GLN A 58 -3.58 20.63 5.51
N ARG A 59 -2.82 21.70 5.24
CA ARG A 59 -2.90 22.42 3.96
C ARG A 59 -2.38 21.59 2.78
N PHE A 60 -1.34 20.78 2.98
CA PHE A 60 -0.90 19.82 1.98
C PHE A 60 -1.97 18.78 1.68
N ALA A 61 -2.54 18.15 2.70
CA ALA A 61 -3.67 17.24 2.52
C ALA A 61 -4.81 17.91 1.72
N CYS A 62 -5.21 19.14 2.08
CA CYS A 62 -6.27 19.85 1.36
C CYS A 62 -5.92 20.25 -0.08
N THR A 63 -4.64 20.52 -0.39
CA THR A 63 -4.22 21.01 -1.72
C THR A 63 -3.93 19.88 -2.69
N PHE A 64 -3.48 18.73 -2.18
CA PHE A 64 -3.14 17.56 -3.00
C PHE A 64 -4.28 16.53 -3.09
N GLU A 65 -5.21 16.46 -2.13
CA GLU A 65 -6.19 15.35 -2.06
C GLU A 65 -7.59 15.64 -2.67
N GLY A 66 -7.90 16.86 -3.15
CA GLY A 66 -9.04 17.16 -4.06
C GLY A 66 -10.38 16.39 -3.91
N GLU A 67 -11.06 16.13 -5.03
CA GLU A 67 -12.29 15.30 -5.11
C GLU A 67 -12.00 13.81 -4.79
N SER A 68 -10.78 13.34 -5.10
CA SER A 68 -10.28 11.97 -4.79
C SER A 68 -10.37 11.65 -3.28
N ARG A 69 -10.24 12.63 -2.38
CA ARG A 69 -10.40 12.40 -0.93
C ARG A 69 -11.80 11.93 -0.54
N THR A 70 -12.84 12.41 -1.23
CA THR A 70 -14.23 12.07 -0.91
C THR A 70 -14.54 10.66 -1.41
N GLU A 71 -14.05 10.32 -2.61
CA GLU A 71 -14.18 8.98 -3.20
C GLU A 71 -13.36 7.94 -2.43
N ASN A 72 -12.12 8.27 -2.05
CA ASN A 72 -11.26 7.41 -1.25
C ASN A 72 -11.82 7.19 0.17
N LEU A 73 -12.40 8.22 0.80
CA LEU A 73 -13.10 8.05 2.08
C LEU A 73 -14.33 7.16 1.95
N LEU A 74 -15.12 7.31 0.88
CA LEU A 74 -16.27 6.45 0.64
C LEU A 74 -15.84 4.99 0.44
N ALA A 75 -14.84 4.74 -0.41
CA ALA A 75 -14.31 3.41 -0.64
C ALA A 75 -13.79 2.76 0.65
N MET A 76 -13.02 3.51 1.46
CA MET A 76 -12.53 3.03 2.76
C MET A 76 -13.67 2.76 3.75
N ARG A 77 -14.73 3.57 3.74
CA ARG A 77 -15.92 3.37 4.58
C ARG A 77 -16.76 2.17 4.15
N LEU A 78 -16.91 1.92 2.83
CA LEU A 78 -17.56 0.72 2.31
C LEU A 78 -16.78 -0.54 2.70
N GLN A 79 -15.45 -0.50 2.58
CA GLN A 79 -14.59 -1.59 3.03
C GLN A 79 -14.72 -1.85 4.53
N ALA A 80 -14.79 -0.78 5.35
CA ALA A 80 -15.02 -0.93 6.77
C ALA A 80 -16.40 -1.53 7.06
N LEU A 81 -17.44 -1.14 6.33
CA LEU A 81 -18.79 -1.70 6.47
C LEU A 81 -18.82 -3.21 6.14
N ARG A 82 -18.08 -3.66 5.11
CA ARG A 82 -17.90 -5.09 4.79
C ARG A 82 -17.38 -5.85 6.01
N TYR A 83 -16.28 -5.39 6.62
CA TYR A 83 -15.73 -6.04 7.82
C TYR A 83 -16.64 -5.95 9.06
N LEU A 84 -17.37 -4.84 9.25
CA LEU A 84 -18.36 -4.75 10.34
C LEU A 84 -19.50 -5.77 10.16
N ARG A 85 -19.93 -6.04 8.91
CA ARG A 85 -20.92 -7.07 8.60
C ARG A 85 -20.35 -8.48 8.78
N LEU A 86 -19.13 -8.72 8.30
CA LEU A 86 -18.40 -9.97 8.50
C LEU A 86 -18.36 -10.29 10.00
N PHE A 87 -17.78 -9.41 10.81
CA PHE A 87 -17.62 -9.66 12.24
C PHE A 87 -18.85 -9.39 13.10
N LYS A 88 -20.07 -9.32 12.53
CA LYS A 88 -21.31 -8.98 13.26
C LYS A 88 -21.52 -9.82 14.53
N ALA A 89 -21.13 -11.10 14.50
CA ALA A 89 -21.20 -12.00 15.65
C ALA A 89 -20.35 -11.54 16.86
N PHE A 90 -19.28 -10.79 16.61
CA PHE A 90 -18.33 -10.27 17.60
C PHE A 90 -18.60 -8.81 18.01
N HIS A 91 -19.79 -8.30 17.71
CA HIS A 91 -20.26 -6.96 18.11
C HIS A 91 -19.29 -5.82 17.75
N PRO A 92 -18.87 -5.72 16.48
CA PRO A 92 -17.73 -4.90 16.09
C PRO A 92 -18.07 -3.42 16.21
N LYS A 93 -17.05 -2.61 16.50
CA LYS A 93 -17.17 -1.16 16.61
C LYS A 93 -16.05 -0.48 15.85
N ILE A 94 -16.41 0.31 14.84
CA ILE A 94 -15.45 1.12 14.09
C ILE A 94 -15.02 2.31 14.93
N ILE A 95 -13.75 2.66 14.84
CA ILE A 95 -13.15 3.84 15.48
C ILE A 95 -12.25 4.59 14.49
N GLY A 96 -11.58 5.63 14.96
CA GLY A 96 -10.45 6.20 14.22
C GLY A 96 -10.84 7.07 13.03
N SER A 97 -9.95 7.09 12.04
CA SER A 97 -9.99 8.04 10.91
C SER A 97 -11.17 7.80 9.98
N THR A 98 -11.52 6.54 9.73
CA THR A 98 -12.64 6.11 8.85
C THR A 98 -14.00 6.56 9.39
N LEU A 99 -14.19 6.50 10.72
CA LEU A 99 -15.40 7.00 11.38
C LEU A 99 -15.46 8.52 11.33
N THR A 100 -14.39 9.19 11.75
CA THR A 100 -14.35 10.66 11.88
C THR A 100 -14.26 11.40 10.55
N GLY A 101 -13.98 10.71 9.45
CA GLY A 101 -13.77 11.30 8.12
C GLY A 101 -12.43 12.03 7.97
N HIS A 102 -11.57 12.00 8.99
CA HIS A 102 -10.25 12.62 8.97
C HIS A 102 -9.18 11.66 8.45
N ILE A 103 -9.44 11.03 7.31
CA ILE A 103 -8.46 10.18 6.63
C ILE A 103 -7.31 11.02 6.06
N ARG A 104 -6.14 10.39 6.03
CA ARG A 104 -4.89 10.83 5.40
C ARG A 104 -4.32 9.67 4.59
N GLN A 105 -3.35 9.95 3.76
CA GLN A 105 -2.59 8.91 3.08
C GLN A 105 -2.04 7.82 4.04
N GLY A 106 -2.34 6.56 3.73
CA GLY A 106 -1.96 5.40 4.54
C GLY A 106 -2.72 5.30 5.87
N SER A 107 -3.97 5.76 5.91
CA SER A 107 -4.89 5.49 7.03
C SER A 107 -5.33 4.03 7.00
N ASP A 108 -5.48 3.48 8.19
CA ASP A 108 -5.98 2.14 8.50
C ASP A 108 -7.45 2.19 8.93
N ILE A 109 -8.13 1.04 8.74
CA ILE A 109 -9.47 0.80 9.26
C ILE A 109 -9.34 0.16 10.63
N ASP A 110 -9.58 0.94 11.68
CA ASP A 110 -9.55 0.46 13.05
C ASP A 110 -10.91 -0.10 13.49
N ILE A 111 -10.95 -1.38 13.87
CA ILE A 111 -12.16 -2.03 14.40
C ILE A 111 -11.87 -2.69 15.73
N HIS A 112 -12.68 -2.38 16.73
CA HIS A 112 -12.72 -3.15 17.97
C HIS A 112 -13.67 -4.33 17.81
N VAL A 113 -13.18 -5.54 18.07
CA VAL A 113 -13.96 -6.78 18.08
C VAL A 113 -14.00 -7.37 19.49
N PHE A 114 -15.12 -7.96 19.86
CA PHE A 114 -15.35 -8.46 21.23
C PHE A 114 -15.56 -9.97 21.21
N SER A 115 -14.55 -10.70 21.67
CA SER A 115 -14.56 -12.17 21.73
C SER A 115 -13.65 -12.67 22.85
N HIS A 116 -13.95 -13.86 23.36
CA HIS A 116 -13.09 -14.59 24.29
C HIS A 116 -12.03 -15.45 23.58
N SER A 117 -12.17 -15.64 22.27
CA SER A 117 -11.27 -16.46 21.46
C SER A 117 -10.77 -15.67 20.26
N CYS A 118 -9.46 -15.58 20.11
CA CYS A 118 -8.82 -15.05 18.90
C CYS A 118 -9.08 -15.98 17.72
N GLU A 119 -9.05 -17.30 17.95
CA GLU A 119 -9.27 -18.32 16.94
C GLU A 119 -10.65 -18.19 16.27
N ALA A 120 -11.69 -17.88 17.05
CA ALA A 120 -13.02 -17.67 16.50
C ALA A 120 -13.08 -16.50 15.50
N VAL A 121 -12.27 -15.46 15.71
CA VAL A 121 -12.20 -14.30 14.80
C VAL A 121 -11.35 -14.64 13.58
N THR A 122 -10.23 -15.34 13.76
CA THR A 122 -9.34 -15.71 12.65
C THR A 122 -9.94 -16.77 11.74
N THR A 123 -10.73 -17.72 12.26
CA THR A 123 -11.46 -18.69 11.41
C THR A 123 -12.39 -17.99 10.42
N GLN A 124 -13.01 -16.88 10.83
CA GLN A 124 -13.87 -16.12 9.91
C GLN A 124 -13.08 -15.41 8.80
N LEU A 125 -11.82 -15.02 9.07
CA LEU A 125 -10.91 -14.51 8.05
C LEU A 125 -10.38 -15.62 7.13
N ASP A 126 -10.12 -16.82 7.69
CA ASP A 126 -9.71 -17.99 6.93
C ASP A 126 -10.81 -18.43 5.95
N GLU A 127 -12.08 -18.43 6.38
CA GLU A 127 -13.25 -18.73 5.54
C GLU A 127 -13.42 -17.73 4.39
N GLU A 128 -13.09 -16.46 4.63
CA GLU A 128 -13.09 -15.39 3.62
C GLU A 128 -11.81 -15.41 2.74
N GLY A 129 -10.83 -16.28 3.05
CA GLY A 129 -9.56 -16.35 2.33
C GLY A 129 -8.69 -15.09 2.45
N THR A 130 -8.92 -14.25 3.46
CA THR A 130 -8.24 -12.97 3.61
C THR A 130 -6.93 -13.13 4.41
N PRO A 131 -5.76 -12.72 3.87
CA PRO A 131 -4.49 -12.80 4.60
C PRO A 131 -4.46 -11.90 5.85
N TYR A 132 -3.93 -12.43 6.96
CA TYR A 132 -3.76 -11.66 8.18
C TYR A 132 -2.50 -12.06 8.97
N HIS A 133 -2.07 -11.17 9.86
CA HIS A 133 -1.00 -11.40 10.83
C HIS A 133 -1.49 -11.07 12.24
N VAL A 134 -1.21 -11.94 13.21
CA VAL A 134 -1.59 -11.73 14.61
C VAL A 134 -0.39 -11.19 15.40
N GLU A 135 -0.56 -10.02 16.01
CA GLU A 135 0.43 -9.39 16.89
C GLU A 135 -0.05 -9.42 18.35
N HIS A 136 0.83 -9.87 19.25
CA HIS A 136 0.59 -9.83 20.70
C HIS A 136 1.47 -8.77 21.36
N LYS A 137 0.83 -7.74 21.93
CA LYS A 137 1.50 -6.63 22.60
C LYS A 137 1.28 -6.65 24.10
N THR A 138 2.33 -6.90 24.86
CA THR A 138 2.28 -6.84 26.32
C THR A 138 2.44 -5.40 26.80
N VAL A 139 1.42 -4.85 27.44
CA VAL A 139 1.44 -3.51 28.03
C VAL A 139 1.41 -3.62 29.55
N LYS A 140 2.40 -3.03 30.21
CA LYS A 140 2.44 -2.85 31.66
C LYS A 140 1.75 -1.54 32.02
N LYS A 141 0.61 -1.61 32.72
CA LYS A 141 -0.07 -0.41 33.21
C LYS A 141 -0.51 -0.62 34.66
N HIS A 142 -0.10 0.28 35.56
CA HIS A 142 -0.39 0.21 37.00
C HIS A 142 0.02 -1.11 37.68
N GLY A 143 1.12 -1.75 37.24
CA GLY A 143 1.62 -2.99 37.84
C GLY A 143 0.94 -4.26 37.34
N GLU A 144 -0.10 -4.16 36.51
CA GLU A 144 -0.69 -5.30 35.80
C GLU A 144 -0.10 -5.42 34.39
N GLU A 145 0.36 -6.62 34.05
CA GLU A 145 0.67 -7.00 32.66
C GLU A 145 -0.63 -7.37 31.95
N ARG A 146 -0.92 -6.71 30.82
CA ARG A 146 -2.03 -7.07 29.95
C ARG A 146 -1.51 -7.31 28.54
N VAL A 147 -1.89 -8.45 27.97
CA VAL A 147 -1.64 -8.77 26.57
C VAL A 147 -2.79 -8.21 25.75
N PHE A 148 -2.46 -7.40 24.74
CA PHE A 148 -3.38 -6.94 23.71
C PHE A 148 -3.13 -7.76 22.46
N THR A 149 -4.20 -8.26 21.84
CA THR A 149 -4.12 -9.00 20.59
C THR A 149 -4.65 -8.10 19.48
N HIS A 150 -3.80 -7.85 18.49
CA HIS A 150 -4.10 -7.11 17.29
C HIS A 150 -4.04 -8.09 16.11
N ILE A 151 -5.05 -8.08 15.25
CA ILE A 151 -5.06 -8.86 14.01
C ILE A 151 -4.99 -7.85 12.87
N HIS A 152 -3.88 -7.87 12.14
CA HIS A 152 -3.62 -7.01 11.00
C HIS A 152 -4.03 -7.74 9.73
N VAL A 153 -5.06 -7.24 9.08
CA VAL A 153 -5.62 -7.84 7.86
C VAL A 153 -5.11 -7.06 6.65
N GLN A 154 -4.57 -7.79 5.68
CA GLN A 154 -4.05 -7.23 4.44
C GLN A 154 -5.11 -7.31 3.34
N ASP A 155 -5.71 -6.17 3.05
CA ASP A 155 -6.70 -6.00 1.98
C ASP A 155 -6.45 -4.65 1.29
N THR A 156 -7.38 -4.22 0.42
CA THR A 156 -7.40 -2.92 -0.28
C THR A 156 -6.96 -1.78 0.63
N TYR A 157 -7.51 -1.74 1.85
CA TYR A 157 -7.06 -0.87 2.94
C TYR A 157 -6.56 -1.74 4.10
N PRO A 158 -5.47 -1.35 4.79
CA PRO A 158 -5.02 -2.06 5.99
C PRO A 158 -6.12 -2.01 7.04
N VAL A 159 -6.45 -3.16 7.64
CA VAL A 159 -7.48 -3.23 8.69
C VAL A 159 -6.85 -3.77 9.96
N GLU A 160 -6.95 -3.00 11.05
CA GLU A 160 -6.48 -3.40 12.37
C GLU A 160 -7.67 -3.80 13.24
N LEU A 161 -7.75 -5.09 13.59
CA LEU A 161 -8.72 -5.60 14.55
C LEU A 161 -8.08 -5.64 15.94
N THR A 162 -8.56 -4.82 16.86
CA THR A 162 -8.18 -4.93 18.27
C THR A 162 -9.17 -5.80 19.04
N LEU A 163 -8.68 -6.92 19.59
CA LEU A 163 -9.50 -7.89 20.32
C LEU A 163 -9.67 -7.49 21.78
N TYR A 164 -10.93 -7.45 22.24
CA TYR A 164 -11.28 -7.26 23.64
C TYR A 164 -12.17 -8.38 24.18
N PRO A 165 -12.08 -8.69 25.49
CA PRO A 165 -13.07 -9.53 26.16
C PRO A 165 -14.49 -8.95 26.04
N THR A 166 -15.48 -9.83 25.93
CA THR A 166 -16.89 -9.49 25.70
C THR A 166 -17.47 -8.53 26.76
N GLU A 167 -16.98 -8.60 28.01
CA GLU A 167 -17.39 -7.75 29.12
C GLU A 167 -17.00 -6.27 28.90
N LYS A 168 -16.02 -6.01 28.04
CA LYS A 168 -15.56 -4.65 27.73
C LYS A 168 -16.30 -4.01 26.55
N SER A 169 -17.31 -4.65 25.99
CA SER A 169 -18.14 -4.10 24.89
C SER A 169 -18.70 -2.70 25.21
N SER A 170 -19.16 -2.48 26.44
CA SER A 170 -19.68 -1.18 26.88
C SER A 170 -18.60 -0.20 27.37
N TYR A 171 -17.36 -0.66 27.57
CA TYR A 171 -16.30 0.13 28.18
C TYR A 171 -15.93 1.37 27.34
N GLY A 172 -15.86 2.53 27.96
CA GLY A 172 -15.45 3.77 27.31
C GLY A 172 -13.92 3.88 27.24
N PHE A 173 -13.33 3.31 26.20
CA PHE A 173 -11.88 3.43 25.97
C PHE A 173 -11.47 4.90 25.80
N LYS A 174 -10.30 5.24 26.33
CA LYS A 174 -9.70 6.58 26.20
C LYS A 174 -8.56 6.52 25.20
N CYS A 175 -8.51 7.49 24.31
CA CYS A 175 -7.43 7.66 23.35
C CYS A 175 -6.12 7.90 24.11
N SER A 176 -5.07 7.16 23.78
CA SER A 176 -3.73 7.32 24.37
C SER A 176 -3.10 8.67 24.06
N ILE A 177 -3.46 9.27 22.92
CA ILE A 177 -2.92 10.54 22.42
C ILE A 177 -3.67 11.74 23.01
N THR A 178 -4.99 11.71 23.03
CA THR A 178 -5.82 12.86 23.43
C THR A 178 -6.37 12.77 24.86
N GLY A 179 -6.34 11.58 25.48
CA GLY A 179 -6.93 11.31 26.79
C GLY A 179 -8.47 11.35 26.83
N LYS A 180 -9.11 11.74 25.72
CA LYS A 180 -10.58 11.79 25.56
C LYS A 180 -11.13 10.41 25.25
N ARG A 181 -12.44 10.23 25.45
CA ARG A 181 -13.15 9.02 25.06
C ARG A 181 -13.01 8.83 23.54
N ILE A 182 -12.66 7.63 23.10
CA ILE A 182 -12.55 7.28 21.69
C ILE A 182 -13.96 7.33 21.10
N GLU A 183 -14.13 8.10 20.03
CA GLU A 183 -15.35 8.07 19.22
C GLU A 183 -15.45 6.71 18.55
N ARG A 184 -16.64 6.11 18.62
CA ARG A 184 -16.90 4.77 18.12
C ARG A 184 -18.32 4.68 17.62
N ALA A 185 -18.55 3.86 16.60
CA ALA A 185 -19.87 3.53 16.11
C ALA A 185 -20.03 2.01 16.04
N THR A 186 -21.21 1.53 16.44
CA THR A 186 -21.68 0.18 16.13
C THR A 186 -22.04 0.06 14.65
N LEU A 187 -22.20 -1.16 14.15
CA LEU A 187 -22.66 -1.40 12.78
C LEU A 187 -23.91 -0.57 12.40
N PRO A 188 -25.02 -0.57 13.17
CA PRO A 188 -26.19 0.25 12.82
C PRO A 188 -25.93 1.76 12.87
N GLU A 189 -25.12 2.24 13.82
CA GLU A 189 -24.76 3.66 13.91
C GLU A 189 -23.90 4.09 12.72
N PHE A 190 -23.04 3.20 12.22
CA PHE A 190 -22.20 3.46 11.06
C PHE A 190 -23.00 3.39 9.76
N GLU A 191 -23.92 2.43 9.59
CA GLU A 191 -24.85 2.40 8.45
C GLU A 191 -25.66 3.72 8.38
N GLN A 192 -26.20 4.17 9.52
CA GLN A 192 -26.92 5.44 9.59
C GLN A 192 -26.04 6.66 9.24
N LEU A 193 -24.78 6.65 9.64
CA LEU A 193 -23.82 7.70 9.26
C LEU A 193 -23.61 7.72 7.74
N LEU A 194 -23.46 6.56 7.11
CA LEU A 194 -23.25 6.46 5.66
C LEU A 194 -24.47 6.91 4.87
N GLU A 195 -25.68 6.56 5.31
CA GLU A 195 -26.92 7.04 4.70
C GLU A 195 -27.06 8.57 4.77
N GLN A 196 -26.57 9.18 5.86
CA GLN A 196 -26.60 10.63 6.06
C GLN A 196 -25.55 11.37 5.22
N ASP A 197 -24.32 10.85 5.21
CA ASP A 197 -23.18 11.47 4.51
C ASP A 197 -23.25 11.26 3.00
N TYR A 198 -23.88 10.18 2.53
CA TYR A 198 -23.97 9.80 1.11
C TYR A 198 -25.41 9.49 0.67
N PRO A 199 -26.30 10.50 0.69
CA PRO A 199 -27.71 10.31 0.35
C PRO A 199 -27.86 9.86 -1.11
N GLY A 200 -28.63 8.80 -1.34
CA GLY A 200 -28.92 8.27 -2.68
C GLY A 200 -27.96 7.21 -3.20
N ILE A 201 -26.95 6.82 -2.41
CA ILE A 201 -26.14 5.63 -2.68
C ILE A 201 -26.86 4.39 -2.15
N ASP A 202 -27.03 3.37 -2.99
CA ASP A 202 -27.44 2.04 -2.54
C ASP A 202 -26.24 1.33 -1.90
N LEU A 203 -26.18 1.34 -0.58
CA LEU A 203 -25.07 0.76 0.18
C LEU A 203 -24.95 -0.75 -0.02
N ASP A 204 -26.06 -1.46 -0.21
CA ASP A 204 -26.04 -2.91 -0.39
C ASP A 204 -25.51 -3.25 -1.79
N GLN A 205 -25.94 -2.53 -2.82
CA GLN A 205 -25.36 -2.67 -4.16
C GLN A 205 -23.86 -2.35 -4.16
N ARG A 206 -23.46 -1.25 -3.52
CA ARG A 206 -22.05 -0.85 -3.46
C ARG A 206 -21.20 -1.81 -2.62
N LEU A 207 -21.77 -2.43 -1.59
CA LEU A 207 -21.07 -3.48 -0.86
C LEU A 207 -20.89 -4.72 -1.72
N ALA A 208 -21.91 -5.13 -2.47
CA ALA A 208 -21.80 -6.27 -3.38
C ALA A 208 -20.67 -6.03 -4.42
N GLU A 209 -20.56 -4.81 -4.95
CA GLU A 209 -19.45 -4.42 -5.82
C GLU A 209 -18.07 -4.55 -5.15
N VAL A 210 -17.96 -4.24 -3.85
CA VAL A 210 -16.72 -4.36 -3.07
C VAL A 210 -16.42 -5.82 -2.70
N GLU A 211 -17.43 -6.60 -2.33
CA GLU A 211 -17.32 -8.04 -2.06
C GLU A 211 -16.93 -8.83 -3.31
N GLU A 212 -17.43 -8.43 -4.48
CA GLU A 212 -17.05 -9.00 -5.77
C GLU A 212 -15.71 -8.46 -6.31
N SER A 213 -15.22 -7.32 -5.79
CA SER A 213 -13.95 -6.75 -6.22
C SER A 213 -12.78 -7.63 -5.77
N VAL A 214 -12.13 -8.27 -6.73
CA VAL A 214 -10.92 -9.07 -6.49
C VAL A 214 -9.76 -8.11 -6.22
N ASP A 215 -9.11 -8.25 -5.06
CA ASP A 215 -7.86 -7.54 -4.80
C ASP A 215 -6.78 -8.05 -5.77
N ARG A 216 -6.44 -7.21 -6.76
CA ARG A 216 -5.43 -7.51 -7.77
C ARG A 216 -4.09 -7.96 -7.19
N PHE A 217 -3.72 -7.49 -5.98
CA PHE A 217 -2.48 -7.90 -5.33
C PHE A 217 -2.52 -9.35 -4.83
N GLN A 218 -3.70 -9.89 -4.50
CA GLN A 218 -3.85 -11.32 -4.21
C GLN A 218 -3.61 -12.15 -5.47
N ILE A 219 -4.11 -11.70 -6.62
CA ILE A 219 -3.85 -12.34 -7.92
C ILE A 219 -2.36 -12.33 -8.23
N TYR A 220 -1.69 -11.19 -8.09
CA TYR A 220 -0.23 -11.09 -8.31
C TYR A 220 0.54 -12.05 -7.41
N ARG A 221 0.18 -12.10 -6.13
CA ARG A 221 0.78 -13.04 -5.18
C ARG A 221 0.60 -14.50 -5.61
N MET A 222 -0.62 -14.88 -6.00
CA MET A 222 -0.92 -16.23 -6.49
C MET A 222 -0.12 -16.60 -7.74
N LEU A 223 0.19 -15.63 -8.60
CA LEU A 223 0.99 -15.83 -9.81
C LEU A 223 2.51 -15.86 -9.54
N LEU A 224 2.98 -15.11 -8.54
CA LEU A 224 4.39 -15.04 -8.17
C LEU A 224 4.87 -16.28 -7.41
N LEU A 225 4.11 -16.76 -6.41
CA LEU A 225 4.58 -17.86 -5.55
C LEU A 225 4.97 -19.15 -6.30
N PRO A 226 4.25 -19.60 -7.35
CA PRO A 226 4.64 -20.75 -8.15
C PRO A 226 6.02 -20.63 -8.85
N LEU A 227 6.48 -19.41 -9.13
CA LEU A 227 7.78 -19.19 -9.81
C LEU A 227 8.98 -19.72 -9.02
N ALA A 228 8.87 -19.88 -7.69
CA ALA A 228 9.93 -20.44 -6.86
C ALA A 228 10.28 -21.88 -7.26
N ALA A 229 9.31 -22.61 -7.81
CA ALA A 229 9.49 -23.97 -8.32
C ALA A 229 10.05 -24.02 -9.75
N VAL A 230 10.05 -22.90 -10.48
CA VAL A 230 10.47 -22.82 -11.88
C VAL A 230 11.98 -22.58 -11.97
N LYS A 231 12.74 -23.68 -12.07
CA LYS A 231 14.21 -23.60 -12.22
C LYS A 231 14.59 -23.11 -13.62
N GLN A 232 15.46 -22.10 -13.64
CA GLN A 232 15.99 -21.53 -14.86
C GLN A 232 17.30 -22.22 -15.28
N SER A 233 17.68 -21.99 -16.53
CA SER A 233 18.95 -22.50 -17.06
C SER A 233 20.11 -21.78 -16.40
N LYS A 234 20.95 -22.53 -15.65
CA LYS A 234 22.16 -21.99 -15.00
C LYS A 234 23.13 -21.26 -15.93
N LYS A 235 23.05 -21.50 -17.24
CA LYS A 235 23.87 -20.81 -18.24
C LYS A 235 23.43 -19.36 -18.47
N TYR A 236 22.12 -19.13 -18.47
CA TYR A 236 21.52 -17.83 -18.80
C TYR A 236 20.96 -17.10 -17.57
N HIS A 237 20.70 -17.87 -16.51
CA HIS A 237 20.11 -17.46 -15.24
C HIS A 237 20.88 -18.17 -14.11
N PRO A 238 22.11 -17.74 -13.79
CA PRO A 238 22.92 -18.33 -12.73
C PRO A 238 22.32 -18.14 -11.33
N GLU A 239 21.40 -17.19 -11.15
CA GLU A 239 20.71 -16.84 -9.91
C GLU A 239 19.77 -17.94 -9.40
N GLY A 240 19.18 -18.76 -10.29
CA GLY A 240 18.46 -19.97 -9.89
C GLY A 240 17.05 -20.12 -10.44
N ASP A 241 16.03 -19.68 -9.70
CA ASP A 241 14.63 -19.79 -10.08
C ASP A 241 14.01 -18.47 -10.51
N ALA A 242 12.86 -18.57 -11.20
CA ALA A 242 12.17 -17.44 -11.79
C ALA A 242 11.63 -16.43 -10.76
N LEU A 243 11.31 -16.88 -9.54
CA LEU A 243 10.82 -15.96 -8.50
C LEU A 243 11.97 -15.08 -8.03
N TYR A 244 13.11 -15.70 -7.70
CA TYR A 244 14.29 -14.96 -7.28
C TYR A 244 14.77 -13.97 -8.35
N HIS A 245 14.72 -14.38 -9.62
CA HIS A 245 14.97 -13.49 -10.76
C HIS A 245 13.99 -12.31 -10.80
N SER A 246 12.68 -12.56 -10.76
CA SER A 246 11.66 -11.50 -10.82
C SER A 246 11.82 -10.48 -9.68
N LEU A 247 12.17 -10.93 -8.47
CA LEU A 247 12.43 -10.06 -7.32
C LEU A 247 13.69 -9.20 -7.49
N GLN A 248 14.75 -9.72 -8.14
CA GLN A 248 15.92 -8.89 -8.50
C GLN A 248 15.58 -7.82 -9.53
N VAL A 249 14.82 -8.19 -10.57
CA VAL A 249 14.41 -7.25 -11.62
C VAL A 249 13.52 -6.15 -11.03
N TYR A 250 12.62 -6.50 -10.11
CA TYR A 250 11.83 -5.55 -9.34
C TYR A 250 12.69 -4.61 -8.47
N ASP A 251 13.67 -5.13 -7.73
CA ASP A 251 14.54 -4.33 -6.87
C ASP A 251 15.34 -3.29 -7.68
N LEU A 252 15.87 -3.69 -8.84
CA LEU A 252 16.54 -2.79 -9.78
C LEU A 252 15.57 -1.75 -10.38
N ALA A 253 14.35 -2.16 -10.71
CA ALA A 253 13.33 -1.23 -11.19
C ALA A 253 12.96 -0.17 -10.15
N CYS A 254 13.00 -0.52 -8.86
CA CYS A 254 12.79 0.44 -7.76
C CYS A 254 13.90 1.49 -7.68
N ASP A 255 15.15 1.13 -8.00
CA ASP A 255 16.26 2.07 -8.03
C ASP A 255 16.18 3.03 -9.24
N GLU A 256 15.78 2.51 -10.41
CA GLU A 256 15.70 3.29 -11.65
C GLU A 256 14.46 4.22 -11.67
N LEU A 257 13.26 3.68 -11.39
CA LEU A 257 12.00 4.41 -11.41
C LEU A 257 11.22 4.22 -10.08
N PRO A 258 11.64 4.85 -8.97
CA PRO A 258 11.14 4.59 -7.61
C PRO A 258 9.67 4.97 -7.36
N TYR A 259 9.05 5.74 -8.26
CA TYR A 259 7.69 6.24 -8.11
C TYR A 259 6.75 5.77 -9.24
N ASP A 260 7.22 4.89 -10.11
CA ASP A 260 6.45 4.39 -11.24
C ASP A 260 5.89 3.00 -10.91
N GLU A 261 4.65 2.97 -10.41
CA GLU A 261 3.94 1.74 -10.06
C GLU A 261 3.87 0.78 -11.25
N GLU A 262 3.49 1.28 -12.43
CA GLU A 262 3.27 0.45 -13.62
C GLU A 262 4.57 -0.20 -14.11
N PHE A 263 5.67 0.56 -14.06
CA PHE A 263 7.00 0.04 -14.42
C PHE A 263 7.49 -1.01 -13.42
N GLN A 264 7.39 -0.73 -12.12
CA GLN A 264 7.79 -1.69 -11.07
C GLN A 264 6.94 -2.97 -11.11
N LEU A 265 5.65 -2.82 -11.41
CA LEU A 265 4.73 -3.95 -11.56
C LEU A 265 5.08 -4.78 -12.80
N ALA A 266 5.40 -4.14 -13.93
CA ALA A 266 5.89 -4.84 -15.12
C ALA A 266 7.18 -5.61 -14.82
N ALA A 267 8.13 -4.99 -14.12
CA ALA A 267 9.39 -5.63 -13.68
C ALA A 267 9.15 -6.86 -12.80
N LEU A 268 8.25 -6.77 -11.82
CA LEU A 268 7.92 -7.87 -10.93
C LEU A 268 7.17 -9.01 -11.64
N LEU A 269 6.29 -8.68 -12.60
CA LEU A 269 5.34 -9.64 -13.18
C LEU A 269 5.71 -10.15 -14.58
N HIS A 270 6.76 -9.63 -15.24
CA HIS A 270 7.05 -9.94 -16.65
C HIS A 270 7.17 -11.44 -16.97
N ASP A 271 7.55 -12.25 -15.97
CA ASP A 271 7.86 -13.66 -16.13
C ASP A 271 6.85 -14.62 -15.46
N VAL A 272 5.74 -14.11 -14.89
CA VAL A 272 4.77 -14.95 -14.16
C VAL A 272 4.19 -16.09 -14.99
N GLY A 273 4.06 -15.89 -16.30
CA GLY A 273 3.57 -16.93 -17.20
C GLY A 273 4.50 -18.14 -17.31
N LYS A 274 5.76 -18.08 -16.85
CA LYS A 274 6.68 -19.25 -16.87
C LYS A 274 6.20 -20.40 -15.99
N ALA A 275 5.43 -20.10 -14.93
CA ALA A 275 4.79 -21.12 -14.11
C ALA A 275 3.52 -21.72 -14.75
N ILE A 276 2.95 -21.06 -15.75
CA ILE A 276 1.71 -21.47 -16.44
C ILE A 276 2.06 -22.23 -17.72
N ASP A 277 2.74 -21.56 -18.66
CA ASP A 277 3.26 -22.13 -19.90
C ASP A 277 4.63 -21.51 -20.21
N SER A 278 5.70 -22.26 -19.90
CA SER A 278 7.08 -21.82 -20.17
C SER A 278 7.41 -21.60 -21.65
N LYS A 279 6.63 -22.13 -22.60
CA LYS A 279 6.89 -21.93 -24.03
C LYS A 279 6.27 -20.64 -24.57
N ASN A 280 5.13 -20.25 -24.03
CA ASN A 280 4.38 -19.05 -24.42
C ASN A 280 4.14 -18.14 -23.20
N HIS A 281 5.18 -17.97 -22.37
CA HIS A 281 5.02 -17.37 -21.05
C HIS A 281 4.48 -15.93 -21.10
N VAL A 282 4.82 -15.18 -22.15
CA VAL A 282 4.29 -13.82 -22.35
C VAL A 282 2.78 -13.83 -22.48
N GLU A 283 2.25 -14.65 -23.40
CA GLU A 283 0.80 -14.74 -23.65
C GLU A 283 0.07 -15.31 -22.43
N ALA A 284 0.61 -16.37 -21.82
CA ALA A 284 0.02 -16.98 -20.63
C ALA A 284 0.01 -16.02 -19.43
N GLY A 285 1.07 -15.22 -19.26
CA GLY A 285 1.15 -14.20 -18.22
C GLY A 285 0.14 -13.08 -18.43
N LEU A 286 0.04 -12.55 -19.65
CA LEU A 286 -0.91 -11.49 -19.99
C LEU A 286 -2.37 -11.95 -19.83
N GLN A 287 -2.69 -13.18 -20.25
CA GLN A 287 -4.03 -13.76 -20.03
C GLN A 287 -4.37 -13.89 -18.55
N ALA A 288 -3.41 -14.26 -17.71
CA ALA A 288 -3.62 -14.38 -16.26
C ALA A 288 -3.75 -13.03 -15.55
N LEU A 289 -3.18 -11.96 -16.13
CA LEU A 289 -3.20 -10.60 -15.60
C LEU A 289 -4.30 -9.72 -16.20
N GLU A 290 -5.06 -10.24 -17.16
CA GLU A 290 -6.11 -9.50 -17.87
C GLU A 290 -7.15 -8.93 -16.88
N GLY A 291 -7.40 -7.62 -16.98
CA GLY A 291 -8.32 -6.90 -16.09
C GLY A 291 -7.73 -6.47 -14.75
N PHE A 292 -6.50 -6.87 -14.42
CA PHE A 292 -5.83 -6.52 -13.16
C PHE A 292 -4.70 -5.49 -13.34
N ILE A 293 -4.07 -5.47 -14.51
CA ILE A 293 -3.00 -4.53 -14.87
C ILE A 293 -3.48 -3.45 -15.86
N THR A 294 -2.76 -2.34 -15.92
CA THR A 294 -3.01 -1.26 -16.89
C THR A 294 -2.48 -1.60 -18.29
N ASP A 295 -2.95 -0.89 -19.31
CA ASP A 295 -2.48 -1.06 -20.70
C ASP A 295 -0.97 -0.84 -20.84
N ARG A 296 -0.39 0.10 -20.07
CA ARG A 296 1.06 0.37 -20.09
C ARG A 296 1.85 -0.79 -19.49
N THR A 297 1.43 -1.28 -18.32
CA THR A 297 2.03 -2.47 -17.68
C THR A 297 1.95 -3.68 -18.63
N ALA A 298 0.79 -3.91 -19.23
CA ALA A 298 0.58 -4.99 -20.20
C ALA A 298 1.50 -4.85 -21.42
N TRP A 299 1.65 -3.64 -21.97
CA TRP A 299 2.49 -3.37 -23.12
C TRP A 299 3.99 -3.63 -22.83
N LEU A 300 4.47 -3.25 -21.65
CA LEU A 300 5.85 -3.52 -21.20
C LEU A 300 6.09 -5.03 -21.10
N ILE A 301 5.16 -5.78 -20.49
CA ILE A 301 5.24 -7.23 -20.38
C ILE A 301 5.12 -7.89 -21.76
N GLU A 302 4.25 -7.41 -22.66
CA GLU A 302 4.11 -7.99 -24.00
C GLU A 302 5.42 -7.95 -24.79
N HIS A 303 6.15 -6.84 -24.68
CA HIS A 303 7.30 -6.58 -25.54
C HIS A 303 8.67 -6.81 -24.90
N HIS A 304 8.76 -7.25 -23.65
CA HIS A 304 10.06 -7.47 -22.97
C HIS A 304 10.97 -8.43 -23.76
N MET A 305 10.40 -9.46 -24.40
CA MET A 305 11.17 -10.37 -25.26
C MET A 305 11.65 -9.70 -26.55
N GLU A 306 10.90 -8.75 -27.12
CA GLU A 306 11.38 -7.95 -28.25
C GLU A 306 12.50 -6.99 -27.82
N ALA A 307 12.46 -6.48 -26.59
CA ALA A 307 13.54 -5.68 -26.01
C ALA A 307 14.85 -6.49 -25.93
N HIS A 308 14.78 -7.75 -25.54
CA HIS A 308 15.93 -8.66 -25.57
C HIS A 308 16.50 -8.83 -27.00
N LEU A 309 15.65 -8.86 -28.02
CA LEU A 309 16.09 -8.87 -29.43
C LEU A 309 16.77 -7.55 -29.84
N ILE A 310 16.35 -6.42 -29.25
CA ILE A 310 17.02 -5.12 -29.44
C ILE A 310 18.43 -5.19 -28.85
N ARG A 311 18.57 -5.59 -27.57
CA ARG A 311 19.88 -5.68 -26.90
C ARG A 311 20.83 -6.62 -27.63
N SER A 312 20.35 -7.79 -28.05
CA SER A 312 21.16 -8.76 -28.80
C SER A 312 21.46 -8.33 -30.25
N GLY A 313 20.85 -7.24 -30.73
CA GLY A 313 21.04 -6.73 -32.10
C GLY A 313 20.38 -7.60 -33.17
N THR A 314 19.43 -8.47 -32.78
CA THR A 314 18.78 -9.44 -33.68
C THR A 314 17.38 -9.01 -34.13
N ILE A 315 16.85 -7.92 -33.59
CA ILE A 315 15.52 -7.40 -33.96
C ILE A 315 15.46 -6.93 -35.43
N GLY A 316 14.34 -7.22 -36.10
CA GLY A 316 14.07 -6.70 -37.44
C GLY A 316 13.79 -5.18 -37.44
N ALA A 317 14.28 -4.46 -38.46
CA ALA A 317 14.13 -3.01 -38.56
C ALA A 317 12.68 -2.50 -38.51
N ARG A 318 11.72 -3.29 -39.01
CA ARG A 318 10.27 -2.94 -38.95
C ARG A 318 9.73 -3.05 -37.53
N ALA A 319 10.04 -4.13 -36.82
CA ALA A 319 9.61 -4.34 -35.44
C ALA A 319 10.21 -3.26 -34.53
N ARG A 320 11.52 -2.98 -34.67
CA ARG A 320 12.18 -1.90 -33.93
C ARG A 320 11.52 -0.54 -34.16
N ARG A 321 11.22 -0.16 -35.41
CA ARG A 321 10.53 1.10 -35.70
C ARG A 321 9.12 1.17 -35.11
N ARG A 322 8.41 0.04 -35.03
CA ARG A 322 7.10 -0.02 -34.37
C ARG A 322 7.23 0.26 -32.88
N LEU A 323 8.18 -0.39 -32.21
CA LEU A 323 8.42 -0.18 -30.78
C LEU A 323 8.84 1.26 -30.47
N MET A 324 9.75 1.83 -31.26
CA MET A 324 10.21 3.23 -31.12
C MET A 324 9.11 4.28 -31.28
N ALA A 325 7.96 3.92 -31.84
CA ALA A 325 6.84 4.84 -32.00
C ALA A 325 5.93 4.90 -30.76
N ASN A 326 6.07 3.96 -29.82
CA ASN A 326 5.34 3.97 -28.55
C ASN A 326 6.05 4.91 -27.56
N GLU A 327 5.27 5.62 -26.74
CA GLU A 327 5.80 6.54 -25.72
C GLU A 327 6.59 5.81 -24.62
N ASN A 328 6.27 4.55 -24.36
CA ASN A 328 6.92 3.71 -23.34
C ASN A 328 8.17 2.98 -23.86
N TYR A 329 8.69 3.37 -25.04
CA TYR A 329 9.84 2.69 -25.64
C TYR A 329 11.10 2.74 -24.78
N GLU A 330 11.39 3.90 -24.17
CA GLU A 330 12.57 4.04 -23.30
C GLU A 330 12.42 3.20 -22.03
N ASP A 331 11.21 3.16 -21.44
CA ASP A 331 10.90 2.31 -20.29
C ASP A 331 11.07 0.83 -20.65
N LEU A 332 10.66 0.41 -21.85
CA LEU A 332 10.87 -0.97 -22.31
C LEU A 332 12.37 -1.34 -22.40
N LEU A 333 13.23 -0.41 -22.82
CA LEU A 333 14.68 -0.63 -22.83
C LEU A 333 15.26 -0.68 -21.42
N LEU A 334 14.75 0.16 -20.52
CA LEU A 334 15.15 0.17 -19.11
C LEU A 334 14.73 -1.12 -18.40
N LEU A 335 13.53 -1.62 -18.69
CA LEU A 335 13.06 -2.92 -18.20
C LEU A 335 13.98 -4.05 -18.66
N GLU A 336 14.46 -4.01 -19.90
CA GLU A 336 15.43 -4.97 -20.43
C GLU A 336 16.78 -4.90 -19.71
N GLU A 337 17.23 -3.69 -19.37
CA GLU A 337 18.46 -3.50 -18.61
C GLU A 337 18.33 -4.08 -17.19
N CYS A 338 17.18 -3.88 -16.55
CA CYS A 338 16.84 -4.49 -15.26
C CYS A 338 16.77 -6.02 -15.37
N ASP A 339 16.08 -6.56 -16.39
CA ASP A 339 15.99 -8.01 -16.66
C ASP A 339 17.35 -8.65 -16.86
N HIS A 340 18.23 -7.99 -17.61
CA HIS A 340 19.58 -8.49 -17.82
C HIS A 340 20.41 -8.45 -16.53
N SER A 341 20.27 -7.39 -15.76
CA SER A 341 21.07 -7.14 -14.55
C SER A 341 20.57 -7.95 -13.35
N GLY A 342 19.30 -8.37 -13.33
CA GLY A 342 18.68 -9.19 -12.29
C GLY A 342 19.06 -10.67 -12.34
N ARG A 343 20.27 -10.99 -12.82
CA ARG A 343 20.78 -12.36 -13.03
C ARG A 343 22.01 -12.62 -12.17
N GLU A 344 22.02 -12.09 -10.96
CA GLU A 344 23.18 -12.09 -10.07
C GLU A 344 22.99 -13.07 -8.89
N PRO A 345 23.88 -14.06 -8.70
CA PRO A 345 23.78 -14.97 -7.57
C PRO A 345 24.08 -14.32 -6.22
N GLY A 346 23.25 -14.59 -5.21
CA GLY A 346 23.55 -14.23 -3.81
C GLY A 346 23.24 -12.78 -3.43
N VAL A 347 22.53 -12.05 -4.29
CA VAL A 347 21.98 -10.72 -4.01
C VAL A 347 20.81 -10.83 -3.01
N GLN A 348 20.71 -9.88 -2.09
CA GLN A 348 19.54 -9.78 -1.21
C GLN A 348 18.39 -9.15 -1.98
N VAL A 349 17.22 -9.75 -1.89
CA VAL A 349 15.99 -9.25 -2.51
C VAL A 349 14.89 -9.17 -1.46
N PRO A 350 13.89 -8.30 -1.63
CA PRO A 350 12.69 -8.31 -0.79
C PRO A 350 11.96 -9.66 -0.90
N ASP A 351 11.13 -9.98 0.09
CA ASP A 351 10.16 -11.06 -0.09
C ASP A 351 8.95 -10.60 -0.91
N VAL A 352 8.11 -11.54 -1.31
CA VAL A 352 6.94 -11.27 -2.18
C VAL A 352 5.94 -10.35 -1.49
N ASP A 353 5.73 -10.51 -0.20
CA ASP A 353 4.72 -9.75 0.54
C ASP A 353 5.19 -8.29 0.73
N ASP A 354 6.47 -8.09 1.02
CA ASP A 354 7.12 -6.77 1.11
C ASP A 354 7.12 -6.03 -0.25
N ALA A 355 7.42 -6.73 -1.35
CA ALA A 355 7.39 -6.15 -2.69
C ALA A 355 5.98 -5.72 -3.08
N LEU A 356 4.97 -6.57 -2.85
CA LEU A 356 3.58 -6.25 -3.17
C LEU A 356 3.01 -5.14 -2.30
N GLU A 357 3.33 -5.09 -1.01
CA GLU A 357 2.86 -3.98 -0.16
C GLU A 357 3.53 -2.65 -0.58
N SER A 358 4.81 -2.67 -0.97
CA SER A 358 5.49 -1.47 -1.49
C SER A 358 4.81 -0.91 -2.76
N ILE A 359 4.48 -1.78 -3.73
CA ILE A 359 3.73 -1.38 -4.93
C ILE A 359 2.31 -0.92 -4.56
N ARG A 360 1.65 -1.59 -3.60
CA ARG A 360 0.32 -1.20 -3.12
C ARG A 360 0.34 0.20 -2.51
N GLU A 361 1.39 0.56 -1.77
CA GLU A 361 1.58 1.92 -1.26
C GLU A 361 1.79 2.95 -2.37
N LEU A 362 2.50 2.60 -3.46
CA LEU A 362 2.65 3.45 -4.64
C LEU A 362 1.34 3.63 -5.40
N SER A 363 0.55 2.57 -5.57
CA SER A 363 -0.76 2.68 -6.20
C SER A 363 -1.68 3.64 -5.44
N ARG A 364 -1.62 3.65 -4.10
CA ARG A 364 -2.33 4.61 -3.23
C ARG A 364 -1.81 6.06 -3.34
N LEU A 365 -0.62 6.29 -3.89
CA LEU A 365 -0.07 7.63 -4.17
C LEU A 365 -0.60 8.21 -5.49
N CYS A 366 -0.96 7.34 -6.44
CA CYS A 366 -1.34 7.71 -7.80
C CYS A 366 -2.87 7.73 -8.03
N SER A 367 -3.67 7.29 -7.04
CA SER A 367 -5.14 7.23 -7.07
C SER A 367 -5.83 8.42 -6.39
#